data_AF-A0A7J8N2W5-F1
#
_entry.id   AF-A0A7J8N2W5-F1
#
_cell.length_a   1.000
_cell.length_b   1.000
_cell.length_c   1.000
_cell.angle_alpha   90.00
_cell.angle_beta   90.00
_cell.angle_gamma   90.00
#
_symmetry.space_group_name_H-M   'P 1'
#
loop_
_entity.id
_entity.type
_entity.pdbx_description
1 polymer ?
#
loop_
_entity_poly.entity_id
_entity_poly.type
_entity_poly.pdbx_seq_one_letter_code
_entity_poly.pdbx_strand_id
1 'polypeptide(L)' 'MADGMARGPTSPAGGSHESGGEQCSSHSTVREQDRYLPIANISRIMKRALPTNGKIAKDAKETVQECVSEFISFITS' A
#
# COMPACT_ATOMS: atom_id res chain seq x y z
N MET A 1 0.13 -44.65 -45.70
CA MET A 1 1.45 -45.23 -46.01
C MET A 1 2.44 -44.08 -45.98
N ALA A 2 3.09 -43.89 -44.82
CA ALA A 2 4.57 -43.91 -44.65
C ALA A 2 5.16 -42.49 -44.88
N ASP A 3 6.13 -41.95 -44.16
CA ASP A 3 6.90 -42.28 -42.95
C ASP A 3 7.53 -40.94 -42.45
N GLY A 4 8.15 -40.92 -41.27
CA GLY A 4 8.48 -39.69 -40.52
C GLY A 4 9.73 -38.88 -40.93
N MET A 5 9.99 -37.80 -40.17
CA MET A 5 11.33 -37.43 -39.66
C MET A 5 11.24 -36.25 -38.65
N ALA A 6 11.94 -36.39 -37.53
CA ALA A 6 12.07 -35.42 -36.44
C ALA A 6 12.83 -34.13 -36.82
N ARG A 7 12.38 -32.97 -36.31
CA ARG A 7 13.21 -31.76 -36.10
C ARG A 7 12.69 -30.98 -34.87
N GLY A 8 13.47 -30.99 -33.78
CA GLY A 8 13.20 -30.15 -32.62
C GLY A 8 13.60 -28.68 -32.86
N PRO A 9 13.00 -27.72 -32.14
CA PRO A 9 13.55 -26.38 -32.02
C PRO A 9 13.96 -26.05 -30.57
N THR A 10 15.26 -25.85 -30.42
CA THR A 10 15.98 -24.81 -29.67
C THR A 10 15.23 -24.07 -28.54
N SER A 11 15.74 -24.20 -27.31
CA SER A 11 15.49 -23.28 -26.20
C SER A 11 15.83 -21.83 -26.57
N PRO A 12 15.01 -20.82 -26.24
CA PRO A 12 15.46 -19.44 -26.26
C PRO A 12 16.33 -19.15 -25.04
N ALA A 13 17.48 -18.55 -25.31
CA ALA A 13 18.42 -18.01 -24.35
C ALA A 13 17.78 -16.90 -23.49
N GLY A 14 18.33 -16.75 -22.29
CA GLY A 14 17.93 -15.76 -21.30
C GLY A 14 17.96 -14.33 -21.85
N GLY A 15 16.83 -13.63 -21.67
CA GLY A 15 16.78 -12.18 -21.72
C GLY A 15 16.99 -11.63 -20.32
N SER A 16 18.16 -11.04 -20.08
CA SER A 16 18.41 -10.17 -18.94
C SER A 16 17.49 -8.95 -19.06
N HIS A 17 16.46 -8.87 -18.23
CA HIS A 17 15.65 -7.68 -18.08
C HIS A 17 16.13 -6.90 -16.84
N GLU A 18 17.27 -6.22 -17.00
CA GLU A 18 17.68 -5.16 -16.07
C GLU A 18 16.87 -3.91 -16.38
N SER A 19 15.56 -3.94 -16.09
CA SER A 19 14.73 -2.74 -16.07
C SER A 19 14.68 -2.24 -14.63
N GLY A 20 15.76 -1.57 -14.22
CA GLY A 20 15.83 -0.75 -13.01
C GLY A 20 14.94 0.48 -13.15
N GLY A 21 13.63 0.26 -13.17
CA GLY A 21 12.64 1.31 -13.09
C GLY A 21 12.53 1.77 -11.64
N GLU A 22 12.86 3.03 -11.37
CA GLU A 22 12.14 4.06 -10.58
C GLU A 22 11.01 3.66 -9.58
N GLN A 23 11.03 2.46 -9.00
CA GLN A 23 10.08 1.94 -8.01
C GLN A 23 10.48 2.31 -6.58
N CYS A 24 11.03 3.50 -6.34
CA CYS A 24 11.37 3.91 -4.97
C CYS A 24 10.25 4.73 -4.29
N SER A 25 9.43 5.44 -5.08
CA SER A 25 8.44 6.38 -4.53
C SER A 25 7.06 5.77 -4.26
N SER A 26 6.67 4.73 -5.00
CA SER A 26 5.39 4.05 -4.78
C SER A 26 5.46 3.10 -3.58
N HIS A 27 6.62 2.49 -3.34
CA HIS A 27 6.80 1.55 -2.24
C HIS A 27 6.87 2.26 -0.88
N SER A 28 7.37 3.49 -0.83
CA SER A 28 7.44 4.28 0.41
C SER A 28 6.05 4.68 0.92
N THR A 29 5.18 5.20 0.04
CA THR A 29 3.81 5.60 0.41
C THR A 29 2.95 4.43 0.89
N VAL A 30 3.12 3.24 0.28
CA VAL A 30 2.45 2.01 0.73
C VAL A 30 2.95 1.60 2.12
N ARG A 31 4.26 1.67 2.38
CA ARG A 31 4.83 1.37 3.70
C ARG A 31 4.40 2.37 4.77
N GLU A 32 4.21 3.64 4.43
CA GLU A 32 3.66 4.64 5.35
C GLU A 32 2.18 4.37 5.66
N GLN A 33 1.39 3.94 4.69
CA GLN A 33 -0.01 3.58 4.94
C GLN A 33 -0.14 2.37 5.89
N ASP A 34 0.79 1.41 5.85
CA ASP A 34 0.81 0.28 6.79
C ASP A 34 1.05 0.72 8.26
N ARG A 35 1.64 1.89 8.48
CA ARG A 35 1.92 2.44 9.81
C ARG A 35 0.72 3.15 10.44
N TYR A 36 -0.27 3.53 9.62
CA TYR A 36 -1.41 4.33 10.05
C TYR A 36 -2.72 3.54 9.97
N LEU A 37 -3.65 3.82 10.87
CA LEU A 37 -5.01 3.31 10.73
C LEU A 37 -5.70 3.98 9.53
N PRO A 38 -6.60 3.28 8.81
CA PRO A 38 -7.35 3.88 7.72
C PRO A 38 -8.09 5.15 8.15
N ILE A 39 -7.98 6.23 7.38
CA ILE A 39 -8.57 7.54 7.72
C ILE A 39 -10.10 7.48 7.93
N ALA A 40 -10.78 6.53 7.29
CA ALA A 40 -12.20 6.27 7.48
C ALA A 40 -12.53 5.82 8.91
N ASN A 41 -11.65 5.04 9.54
CA ASN A 41 -11.80 4.60 10.92
C ASN A 41 -11.60 5.77 11.88
N ILE A 42 -10.59 6.61 11.64
CA ILE A 42 -10.37 7.86 12.39
C ILE A 42 -11.60 8.77 12.29
N SER A 43 -12.07 9.03 11.07
CA SER A 43 -13.25 9.87 10.83
C SER A 43 -14.50 9.33 11.54
N ARG A 44 -14.71 8.00 11.55
CA ARG A 44 -15.87 7.37 12.20
C ARG A 44 -15.83 7.56 13.72
N ILE A 45 -14.67 7.38 14.34
CA ILE A 45 -14.50 7.54 15.80
C ILE A 45 -14.66 9.01 16.19
N MET A 46 -13.96 9.91 15.52
CA MET A 46 -14.07 11.35 15.77
C MET A 46 -15.52 11.84 15.60
N LYS A 47 -16.28 11.30 14.64
CA LYS A 47 -17.68 11.64 14.43
C LYS A 47 -18.60 11.28 15.60
N ARG A 48 -18.29 10.21 16.35
CA ARG A 48 -19.09 9.80 17.51
C ARG A 48 -19.04 10.82 18.65
N ALA A 49 -17.98 11.63 18.71
CA ALA A 49 -17.80 12.69 19.70
C ALA A 49 -18.46 14.03 19.29
N LEU A 50 -19.13 14.08 18.14
CA LEU A 50 -19.69 15.30 17.57
C LEU A 50 -21.22 15.18 17.41
N PRO A 51 -21.94 16.32 17.38
CA PRO A 51 -23.34 16.34 16.98
C PRO A 51 -23.56 15.76 15.57
N THR A 52 -24.79 15.33 15.28
CA THR A 52 -25.18 14.66 14.02
C THR A 52 -24.71 15.37 12.75
N ASN A 53 -24.72 16.70 12.74
CA ASN A 53 -24.34 17.54 11.59
C ASN A 53 -22.93 18.14 11.71
N GLY A 54 -22.17 17.77 12.74
CA GLY A 54 -20.81 18.29 12.92
C GLY A 54 -19.95 17.98 11.70
N LYS A 55 -18.93 18.80 11.41
CA LYS A 55 -17.94 18.54 10.36
C LYS A 55 -16.57 18.32 10.97
N ILE A 56 -15.69 17.62 10.26
CA ILE A 56 -14.29 17.43 10.67
C ILE A 56 -13.43 17.89 9.50
N ALA A 57 -12.54 18.84 9.75
CA ALA A 57 -11.57 19.30 8.76
C ALA A 57 -10.67 18.15 8.29
N LYS A 58 -10.11 18.26 7.07
CA LYS A 58 -9.18 17.25 6.54
C LYS A 58 -7.96 17.12 7.46
N ASP A 59 -7.32 18.24 7.75
CA ASP A 59 -6.11 18.33 8.56
C ASP A 59 -6.32 17.76 9.97
N ALA A 60 -7.49 18.00 10.57
CA ALA A 60 -7.82 17.42 11.87
C ALA A 60 -7.87 15.87 11.84
N LYS A 61 -8.29 15.25 10.74
CA LYS A 61 -8.26 13.79 10.61
C LYS A 61 -6.83 13.28 10.44
N GLU A 62 -6.01 14.00 9.68
CA GLU A 62 -4.60 13.66 9.45
C GLU A 62 -3.78 13.79 10.74
N THR A 63 -3.93 14.89 11.50
CA THR A 63 -3.30 15.05 12.81
C THR A 63 -3.71 13.95 13.80
N VAL A 64 -5.00 13.61 13.87
CA VAL A 64 -5.45 12.55 14.79
C VAL A 64 -4.95 11.17 14.34
N GLN A 65 -4.83 10.92 13.04
CA GLN A 65 -4.25 9.69 12.51
C GLN A 65 -2.79 9.53 12.96
N GLU A 66 -1.99 10.60 12.88
CA GLU A 66 -0.61 10.64 13.37
C GLU A 66 -0.58 10.42 14.89
N CYS A 67 -1.33 11.21 15.67
CA CYS A 67 -1.34 11.12 17.13
C CYS A 67 -1.78 9.75 17.65
N VAL A 68 -2.78 9.11 17.03
CA VAL A 68 -3.24 7.77 17.47
C VAL A 68 -2.18 6.71 17.18
N SER A 69 -1.47 6.84 16.07
CA SER A 69 -0.42 5.88 15.70
C SER A 69 0.82 6.04 16.59
N GLU A 70 1.15 7.28 16.94
CA GLU A 70 2.16 7.58 17.97
C GLU A 70 1.72 7.05 19.34
N PHE A 71 0.45 7.24 19.72
CA PHE A 71 -0.08 6.74 20.99
C PHE A 71 -0.02 5.22 21.08
N ILE A 72 -0.43 4.49 20.04
CA ILE A 72 -0.31 3.02 19.99
C ILE A 72 1.16 2.62 20.14
N SER A 73 2.05 3.28 19.38
CA SER A 73 3.49 3.03 19.47
C SER A 73 3.98 3.24 20.91
N PHE A 74 3.62 4.36 21.55
CA PHE A 74 3.98 4.65 22.94
C PHE A 74 3.53 3.56 23.92
N ILE A 75 2.33 3.00 23.75
CA ILE A 75 1.81 1.95 24.64
C ILE A 75 2.53 0.61 24.44
N THR A 76 2.98 0.30 23.22
CA THR A 76 3.57 -1.01 22.88
C THR A 76 5.10 -1.02 22.75
N SER A 77 5.78 0.11 22.98
CA SER A 77 7.24 0.26 22.89
C SER A 77 7.97 -0.16 24.17
#